data_AF-A0A1D2AB76-F1
#
_entry.id   AF-A0A1D2AB76-F1
#
_cell.length_a   1.000
_cell.length_b   1.000
_cell.length_c   1.000
_cell.angle_alpha   90.00
_cell.angle_beta   90.00
_cell.angle_gamma   90.00
#
_symmetry.space_group_name_H-M   'P 1'
#
loop_
_entity.id
_entity.type
_entity.pdbx_description
1 polymer ?
#
loop_
_entity_poly.entity_id
_entity_poly.type
_entity_poly.pdbx_seq_one_letter_code
_entity_poly.pdbx_strand_id
1 'polypeptide(L)'
;FTSKHQQRRSVECGVLARMARKGIHPLMRTMTVVLRNGSSFRASTVLNRHTPWKLQVDTTSHPFWTGEETGISVEGARMARIMERYGDLLKTPAEKAAAAKKAAEEEASVAASA
;
A
#
# COMPACT_ATOMS: atom_id res chain seq x y z
N PHE A 1 -14.51 18.87 52.90
CA PHE A 1 -13.82 17.60 52.62
C PHE A 1 -14.72 16.65 51.81
N THR A 2 -15.31 17.08 50.68
CA THR A 2 -16.18 16.23 49.83
C THR A 2 -16.29 16.81 48.41
N SER A 3 -15.18 17.00 47.69
CA SER A 3 -15.21 17.58 46.32
C SER A 3 -14.44 16.80 45.24
N LYS A 4 -14.19 15.48 45.43
CA LYS A 4 -13.42 14.68 44.44
C LYS A 4 -14.04 13.33 44.04
N HIS A 5 -15.30 13.06 44.37
CA HIS A 5 -15.93 11.76 44.06
C HIS A 5 -17.06 11.80 43.04
N GLN A 6 -17.52 12.98 42.62
CA GLN A 6 -18.63 13.07 41.66
C GLN A 6 -18.17 13.17 40.19
N GLN A 7 -16.87 13.30 39.94
CA GLN A 7 -16.31 13.61 38.61
C GLN A 7 -15.51 12.45 37.97
N ARG A 8 -15.85 11.20 38.31
CA ARG A 8 -15.27 9.99 37.68
C ARG A 8 -16.29 9.13 36.91
N ARG A 9 -17.54 9.57 36.76
CA ARG A 9 -18.60 8.78 36.11
C ARG A 9 -19.09 9.31 34.76
N SER A 10 -18.42 10.29 34.15
CA SER A 10 -18.94 10.95 32.92
C SER A 10 -18.12 10.76 31.64
N VAL A 11 -17.14 9.84 31.56
CA VAL A 11 -16.30 9.73 30.33
C VAL A 11 -16.26 8.33 29.67
N GLU A 12 -16.72 7.24 30.30
CA GLU A 12 -16.52 5.89 29.75
C GLU A 12 -17.79 5.08 29.47
N CYS A 13 -18.91 5.72 29.11
CA CYS A 13 -20.11 4.99 28.69
C CYS A 13 -20.62 5.47 27.32
N GLY A 14 -19.73 5.46 26.32
CA GLY A 14 -20.08 5.80 24.93
C GLY A 14 -20.08 4.62 23.95
N VAL A 15 -19.61 3.42 24.35
CA VAL A 15 -19.34 2.34 23.38
C VAL A 15 -19.70 0.94 23.92
N LEU A 16 -20.74 0.82 24.74
CA LEU A 16 -21.33 -0.50 25.01
C LEU A 16 -22.35 -0.82 23.91
N ALA A 17 -21.83 -1.16 22.74
CA ALA A 17 -22.58 -1.74 21.64
C ALA A 17 -23.44 -2.91 22.17
N ARG A 18 -24.72 -2.94 21.77
CA ARG A 18 -25.72 -4.00 22.04
C ARG A 18 -25.05 -5.38 22.18
N MET A 19 -24.88 -5.84 23.40
CA MET A 19 -24.04 -7.00 23.69
C MET A 19 -24.86 -8.29 23.66
N ALA A 20 -24.26 -9.31 23.04
CA ALA A 20 -24.62 -10.70 23.26
C ALA A 20 -24.62 -11.03 24.77
N ARG A 21 -25.34 -12.09 25.17
CA ARG A 21 -25.63 -12.39 26.59
C ARG A 21 -24.40 -12.18 27.50
N LYS A 22 -24.56 -11.30 28.49
CA LYS A 22 -23.51 -10.95 29.44
C LYS A 22 -23.02 -12.21 30.16
N GLY A 23 -21.70 -12.43 30.12
CA GLY A 23 -21.04 -13.54 30.83
C GLY A 23 -20.56 -14.71 29.96
N ILE A 24 -21.17 -14.96 28.79
CA ILE A 24 -20.76 -16.09 27.91
C ILE A 24 -20.11 -15.64 26.59
N HIS A 25 -20.09 -14.33 26.31
CA HIS A 25 -19.50 -13.79 25.08
C HIS A 25 -18.25 -12.95 25.38
N PRO A 26 -17.24 -13.03 24.50
CA PRO A 26 -16.07 -12.17 24.62
C PRO A 26 -16.44 -10.70 24.45
N LEU A 27 -15.62 -9.82 25.03
CA LEU A 27 -15.79 -8.37 24.95
C LEU A 27 -15.63 -7.89 23.51
N MET A 28 -16.77 -7.60 22.86
CA MET A 28 -16.81 -6.98 21.54
C MET A 28 -16.45 -5.50 21.65
N ARG A 29 -15.57 -5.05 20.75
CA ARG A 29 -15.14 -3.65 20.61
C ARG A 29 -15.39 -3.20 19.18
N THR A 30 -15.74 -1.94 18.98
CA THR A 30 -15.84 -1.36 17.64
C THR A 30 -14.49 -0.81 17.23
N MET A 31 -13.98 -1.26 16.08
CA MET A 31 -12.73 -0.81 15.48
C MET A 31 -12.99 -0.22 14.10
N THR A 32 -12.24 0.83 13.75
CA THR A 32 -12.23 1.38 12.39
C THR A 32 -11.23 0.62 11.55
N VAL A 33 -11.69 0.10 10.43
CA VAL A 33 -10.91 -0.61 9.43
C VAL A 33 -10.70 0.30 8.24
N VAL A 34 -9.44 0.48 7.84
CA VAL A 34 -9.04 1.34 6.72
C VAL A 34 -8.57 0.45 5.57
N LEU A 35 -9.21 0.61 4.42
CA LEU A 35 -8.86 -0.04 3.17
C LEU A 35 -7.68 0.63 2.49
N ARG A 36 -7.12 -0.02 1.47
CA ARG A 36 -6.00 0.50 0.67
C ARG A 36 -6.39 1.77 -0.10
N ASN A 37 -7.64 1.85 -0.55
CA ASN A 37 -8.17 3.02 -1.26
C ASN A 37 -8.51 4.21 -0.33
N GLY A 38 -8.23 4.10 0.98
CA GLY A 38 -8.51 5.14 1.96
C GLY A 38 -9.95 5.15 2.49
N SER A 39 -10.85 4.34 1.92
CA SER A 39 -12.19 4.15 2.50
C SER A 39 -12.09 3.46 3.86
N SER A 40 -13.03 3.79 4.76
CA SER A 40 -13.04 3.23 6.11
C SER A 40 -14.42 2.72 6.49
N PHE A 41 -14.47 1.57 7.16
CA PHE A 41 -15.71 1.03 7.73
C PHE A 41 -15.51 0.66 9.20
N ARG A 42 -16.62 0.62 9.96
CA ARG A 42 -16.61 0.22 11.36
C ARG A 42 -16.98 -1.25 11.47
N ALA A 43 -16.13 -2.03 12.12
CA ALA A 43 -16.36 -3.45 12.36
C ALA A 43 -16.35 -3.73 13.87
N SER A 44 -17.17 -4.69 14.30
CA SER A 44 -17.15 -5.20 15.67
C SER A 44 -16.16 -6.36 15.76
N THR A 45 -15.14 -6.23 16.61
CA THR A 45 -14.04 -7.19 16.75
C THR A 45 -13.78 -7.52 18.22
N VAL A 46 -13.12 -8.64 18.47
CA VAL A 46 -12.67 -9.04 19.83
C VAL A 46 -11.26 -8.52 20.14
N LEU A 47 -10.55 -8.05 19.11
CA LEU A 47 -9.16 -7.59 19.19
C LEU A 47 -9.01 -6.49 20.25
N ASN A 48 -7.98 -6.63 21.09
CA ASN A 48 -7.64 -5.64 22.10
C ASN A 48 -6.69 -4.57 21.52
N ARG A 49 -7.15 -3.88 20.46
CA ARG A 49 -6.39 -2.83 19.79
C ARG A 49 -7.26 -1.60 19.57
N HIS A 50 -6.72 -0.44 19.93
CA HIS A 50 -7.40 0.86 19.75
C HIS A 50 -6.97 1.60 18.48
N THR A 51 -5.91 1.13 17.81
CA THR A 51 -5.41 1.68 16.55
C THR A 51 -6.29 1.24 15.37
N PRO A 52 -6.53 2.12 14.37
CA PRO A 52 -7.20 1.71 13.14
C PRO A 52 -6.44 0.60 12.43
N TRP A 53 -7.17 -0.38 11.91
CA TRP A 53 -6.59 -1.52 11.20
C TRP A 53 -6.43 -1.19 9.72
N LYS A 54 -5.19 -1.11 9.26
CA LYS A 54 -4.86 -0.86 7.84
C LYS A 54 -4.70 -2.20 7.12
N LEU A 55 -5.55 -2.47 6.13
CA LEU A 55 -5.42 -3.66 5.30
C LEU A 55 -4.36 -3.42 4.23
N GLN A 56 -3.47 -4.40 4.07
CA GLN A 56 -2.56 -4.43 2.94
C GLN A 56 -3.28 -4.91 1.69
N VAL A 57 -4.06 -5.99 1.79
CA VAL A 57 -4.84 -6.57 0.67
C VAL A 57 -6.32 -6.55 1.05
N ASP A 58 -7.15 -6.03 0.16
CA ASP A 58 -8.59 -5.88 0.32
C ASP A 58 -9.32 -6.23 -0.99
N THR A 59 -10.65 -6.08 -1.01
CA THR A 59 -11.46 -6.45 -2.17
C THR A 59 -11.12 -5.62 -3.42
N THR A 60 -10.67 -4.39 -3.24
CA THR A 60 -10.31 -3.47 -4.34
C THR A 60 -8.92 -3.75 -4.90
N SER A 61 -8.06 -4.44 -4.16
CA SER A 61 -6.66 -4.67 -4.51
C SER A 61 -6.28 -6.13 -4.76
N HIS A 62 -7.18 -7.07 -4.50
CA HIS A 62 -6.90 -8.47 -4.73
C HIS A 62 -6.99 -8.78 -6.24
N PRO A 63 -6.00 -9.47 -6.81
CA PRO A 63 -5.97 -9.80 -8.24
C PRO A 63 -7.21 -10.55 -8.72
N PHE A 64 -7.85 -11.35 -7.86
CA PHE A 64 -9.07 -12.08 -8.22
C PHE A 64 -10.27 -11.16 -8.52
N TRP A 65 -10.36 -9.97 -7.92
CA TRP A 65 -11.49 -9.04 -8.14
C TRP A 65 -11.13 -7.87 -9.06
N THR A 66 -9.84 -7.53 -9.18
CA THR A 66 -9.38 -6.39 -9.99
C THR A 66 -9.10 -6.80 -11.43
N GLY A 67 -8.89 -8.10 -11.71
CA GLY A 67 -8.60 -8.61 -13.06
C GLY A 67 -7.22 -8.21 -13.61
N GLU A 68 -6.54 -7.26 -12.97
CA GLU A 68 -5.11 -7.02 -13.21
C GLU A 68 -4.30 -8.18 -12.64
N GLU A 69 -3.61 -8.91 -13.52
CA GLU A 69 -2.44 -9.67 -13.11
C GLU A 69 -1.46 -8.69 -12.46
N THR A 70 -1.11 -8.91 -11.19
CA THR A 70 -0.16 -8.07 -10.44
C THR A 70 1.26 -8.05 -11.03
N GLY A 71 1.49 -8.68 -12.17
CA GLY A 71 2.70 -8.57 -12.95
C GLY A 71 2.40 -7.79 -14.22
N ILE A 72 3.18 -6.73 -14.45
CA ILE A 72 3.55 -6.24 -15.78
C ILE A 72 3.41 -7.39 -16.77
N SER A 73 2.59 -7.23 -17.81
CA SER A 73 2.34 -8.25 -18.83
C SER A 73 3.59 -9.11 -19.01
N VAL A 74 3.46 -10.42 -18.82
CA VAL A 74 4.61 -11.35 -18.82
C VAL A 74 5.49 -11.11 -20.06
N GLU A 75 4.88 -10.66 -21.15
CA GLU A 75 5.49 -10.11 -22.36
C GLU A 75 6.48 -8.95 -22.08
N GLY A 76 6.06 -7.85 -21.46
CA GLY A 76 6.89 -6.67 -21.20
C GLY A 76 8.07 -6.95 -20.27
N ALA A 77 7.87 -7.76 -19.23
CA ALA A 77 8.93 -8.12 -18.30
C ALA A 77 9.96 -9.09 -18.91
N ARG A 78 9.54 -10.00 -19.80
CA ARG A 78 10.45 -10.87 -20.55
C ARG A 78 11.24 -10.06 -21.58
N MET A 79 10.60 -9.15 -22.29
CA MET A 79 11.28 -8.27 -23.25
C MET A 79 12.30 -7.35 -22.57
N ALA A 80 11.96 -6.79 -21.39
CA ALA A 80 12.90 -5.98 -20.61
C ALA A 80 14.16 -6.78 -20.21
N ARG A 81 14.00 -8.04 -19.75
CA ARG A 81 15.13 -8.92 -19.41
C ARG A 81 15.96 -9.31 -20.64
N ILE A 82 15.33 -9.45 -21.80
CA ILE A 82 16.04 -9.71 -23.07
C ILE A 82 16.83 -8.47 -23.48
N MET A 83 16.24 -7.28 -23.41
CA MET A 83 16.91 -6.01 -23.71
C MET A 83 18.08 -5.74 -22.73
N GLU A 84 17.93 -6.07 -21.44
CA GLU A 84 18.99 -5.95 -20.44
C GLU A 84 20.17 -6.89 -20.72
N ARG A 85 19.90 -8.14 -21.12
CA ARG A 85 20.95 -9.15 -21.37
C ARG A 85 21.58 -9.06 -22.77
N TYR A 86 20.81 -8.64 -23.77
CA TYR A 86 21.18 -8.73 -25.18
C TYR A 86 21.10 -7.39 -25.92
N GLY A 87 20.83 -6.28 -25.22
CA GLY A 87 20.72 -4.95 -25.83
C GLY A 87 21.96 -4.54 -26.62
N ASP A 88 23.15 -4.96 -26.20
CA ASP A 88 24.39 -4.66 -26.91
C ASP A 88 24.71 -5.61 -28.08
N LEU A 89 24.05 -6.78 -28.12
CA LEU A 89 24.15 -7.74 -29.20
C LEU A 89 23.14 -7.46 -30.32
N LEU A 90 21.97 -6.92 -29.95
CA LEU A 90 20.86 -6.63 -30.86
C LEU A 90 20.99 -5.28 -31.59
N LYS A 91 21.77 -4.33 -31.05
CA LYS A 91 22.05 -3.05 -31.73
C LYS A 91 22.83 -3.30 -33.02
N THR A 92 22.26 -2.85 -34.15
CA THR A 92 22.92 -2.89 -35.45
C THR A 92 24.21 -2.04 -35.44
N PRO A 93 25.21 -2.30 -36.31
CA PRO A 93 26.43 -1.50 -36.35
C PRO A 93 26.15 0.00 -36.61
N ALA A 94 25.05 0.31 -37.32
CA ALA A 94 24.58 1.68 -37.54
C ALA A 94 24.10 2.37 -36.24
N GLU A 95 23.38 1.65 -35.37
CA GLU A 95 22.92 2.17 -34.08
C GLU A 95 24.02 2.24 -33.03
N LYS A 96 25.02 1.36 -33.06
CA LYS A 96 26.24 1.47 -32.24
C LYS A 96 27.04 2.73 -32.60
N ALA A 97 27.15 3.05 -33.89
CA ALA A 97 27.77 4.28 -34.35
C ALA A 97 26.95 5.53 -33.98
N ALA A 98 25.61 5.44 -33.98
CA ALA A 98 24.73 6.53 -33.56
C ALA A 98 24.73 6.74 -32.03
N ALA A 99 24.78 5.68 -31.23
CA ALA A 99 24.90 5.75 -29.78
C ALA A 99 26.28 6.28 -29.33
N ALA A 100 27.36 5.91 -30.02
CA ALA A 100 28.68 6.49 -29.79
C ALA A 100 28.75 7.98 -30.15
N LYS A 101 28.06 8.40 -31.22
CA LYS A 101 27.93 9.83 -31.56
C LYS A 101 27.09 10.60 -30.54
N LYS A 102 25.99 10.02 -30.05
CA LYS A 102 25.16 10.64 -29.00
C LYS A 102 25.86 10.71 -27.64
N ALA A 103 26.60 9.68 -27.24
CA ALA A 103 27.39 9.71 -26.01
C ALA A 103 28.53 10.75 -26.06
N ALA A 104 29.14 10.95 -27.23
CA ALA A 104 30.15 12.00 -27.42
C ALA A 104 29.55 13.42 -27.40
N GLU A 105 28.31 13.58 -27.86
CA GLU A 105 27.59 14.87 -27.86
C GLU A 105 27.03 15.23 -26.47
N GLU A 106 26.67 14.22 -25.67
CA GLU A 106 26.25 14.38 -24.27
C GLU A 106 27.44 14.75 -23.36
N GLU A 107 28.60 14.11 -23.52
CA GLU A 107 29.86 14.48 -22.84
C GLU A 107 30.35 15.91 -23.20
N ALA A 108 30.16 16.35 -24.46
CA ALA A 108 30.48 17.71 -24.88
C ALA A 108 29.53 18.77 -24.27
N SER A 109 28.28 18.41 -23.97
CA SER A 109 27.31 19.31 -23.33
C SER A 109 27.49 19.43 -21.81
N VAL A 110 28.00 18.37 -21.16
CA VAL A 110 28.32 18.36 -19.72
C VAL A 110 29.61 19.14 -19.42
N ALA A 111 30.61 19.09 -20.32
CA ALA A 111 31.82 19.90 -20.20
C ALA A 111 31.63 21.41 -20.48
N ALA A 112 30.52 21.80 -21.14
CA ALA A 112 30.17 23.21 -21.37
C ALA A 112 29.29 23.82 -20.26
N SER A 113 28.85 23.01 -19.29
CA SER A 113 27.95 23.42 -18.20
C SER A 113 28.61 23.35 -16.80
N ALA A 114 29.92 23.14 -16.73
CA ALA A 114 30.77 23.19 -15.53
C ALA A 114 31.79 24.33 -15.63
#